data_AF-A0A6B9TBX3-F1
#
_entry.id   AF-A0A6B9TBX3-F1
#
_cell.length_a   1.000
_cell.length_b   1.000
_cell.length_c   1.000
_cell.angle_alpha   90.00
_cell.angle_beta   90.00
_cell.angle_gamma   90.00
#
_symmetry.space_group_name_H-M   'P 1'
#
loop_
_entity.id
_entity.type
_entity.pdbx_description
1 polymer ?
#
loop_
_entity_poly.entity_id
_entity_poly.type
_entity_poly.pdbx_seq_one_letter_code
_entity_poly.pdbx_strand_id
1 'polypeptide(L)'
;MKARDKKFLIGGLIIALVIAVLAPFLASSNPDGLESTAEKLMPNPETEPVLESPLPDYTLPALGDSPLGGVISLVLGTVLVLGVAYGIGAIFKGDAGEEGNESSED
;
A
#
# COMPACT_ATOMS: atom_id res chain seq x y z
N MET A 1 -13.16 -19.16 2.97
CA MET A 1 -12.14 -18.82 1.94
C MET A 1 -11.51 -20.12 1.48
N LYS A 2 -11.42 -20.42 0.18
CA LYS A 2 -10.87 -21.71 -0.28
C LYS A 2 -9.36 -21.75 -0.02
N ALA A 3 -8.80 -22.95 0.16
CA ALA A 3 -7.37 -23.12 0.44
C ALA A 3 -6.46 -22.52 -0.65
N ARG A 4 -6.91 -22.55 -1.90
CA ARG A 4 -6.23 -21.92 -3.05
C ARG A 4 -6.17 -20.39 -2.92
N ASP A 5 -7.27 -19.76 -2.53
CA ASP A 5 -7.34 -18.30 -2.35
C ASP A 5 -6.42 -17.85 -1.21
N LYS A 6 -6.32 -18.65 -0.14
CA LYS A 6 -5.37 -18.42 0.96
C LYS A 6 -3.92 -18.49 0.49
N LYS A 7 -3.57 -19.50 -0.31
CA LYS A 7 -2.21 -19.63 -0.89
C LYS A 7 -1.88 -18.46 -1.82
N PHE A 8 -2.84 -18.02 -2.63
CA PHE A 8 -2.67 -16.87 -3.51
C PHE A 8 -2.43 -15.58 -2.73
N LEU A 9 -3.24 -15.32 -1.69
CA LEU A 9 -3.12 -14.13 -0.85
C LEU A 9 -1.78 -14.09 -0.10
N ILE A 10 -1.37 -15.22 0.48
CA ILE A 10 -0.06 -15.35 1.14
C ILE A 10 1.09 -15.16 0.14
N GLY A 11 1.01 -15.80 -1.03
CA GLY A 11 2.04 -15.69 -2.06
C GLY A 11 2.19 -14.26 -2.57
N GLY A 12 1.07 -13.59 -2.88
CA GLY A 12 1.05 -12.19 -3.28
C GLY A 12 1.59 -11.26 -2.22
N LEU A 13 1.24 -11.48 -0.95
CA LEU A 13 1.75 -10.70 0.17
C LEU A 13 3.28 -10.85 0.33
N ILE A 14 3.81 -12.07 0.22
CA ILE A 14 5.26 -12.29 0.28
C ILE A 14 5.97 -11.51 -0.83
N ILE A 15 5.47 -11.59 -2.07
CA ILE A 15 6.06 -10.86 -3.21
C ILE A 15 5.99 -9.35 -2.97
N ALA A 16 4.84 -8.83 -2.51
CA ALA A 16 4.67 -7.42 -2.21
C ALA A 16 5.66 -6.93 -1.12
N LEU A 17 5.86 -7.71 -0.06
CA LEU A 17 6.82 -7.37 1.00
C LEU A 17 8.27 -7.41 0.51
N VAL A 18 8.64 -8.38 -0.34
CA VAL A 18 9.96 -8.41 -0.96
C VAL A 18 10.20 -7.16 -1.79
N ILE A 19 9.21 -6.74 -2.60
CA ILE A 19 9.30 -5.50 -3.38
C ILE A 19 9.40 -4.29 -2.45
N ALA A 20 8.59 -4.21 -1.39
CA ALA A 20 8.61 -3.10 -0.44
C ALA A 20 9.97 -2.93 0.25
N VAL A 21 10.68 -4.03 0.54
CA VAL A 21 12.01 -3.99 1.14
C VAL A 21 13.07 -3.59 0.12
N LEU A 22 12.99 -4.06 -1.13
CA LEU A 22 14.02 -3.82 -2.13
C LEU A 22 13.86 -2.47 -2.85
N ALA A 23 12.63 -1.97 -3.01
CA ALA A 23 12.34 -0.79 -3.81
C ALA A 23 13.14 0.46 -3.40
N PRO A 24 13.29 0.82 -2.11
CA PRO A 24 14.05 2.01 -1.72
C PRO A 24 15.55 1.92 -2.05
N PHE A 25 16.11 0.72 -2.16
CA PHE A 25 17.52 0.53 -2.51
C PHE A 25 17.75 0.47 -4.03
N LEU A 26 16.71 0.16 -4.80
CA LEU A 26 16.77 0.08 -6.25
C LEU A 26 16.19 1.33 -6.94
N ALA A 27 15.53 2.22 -6.20
CA ALA A 27 14.99 3.47 -6.70
C ALA A 27 16.13 4.37 -7.21
N SER A 28 15.91 5.01 -8.36
CA SER A 28 16.87 5.95 -8.93
C SER A 28 16.75 7.31 -8.25
N SER A 29 17.89 7.97 -8.05
CA SER A 29 17.94 9.36 -7.56
C SER A 29 17.73 10.41 -8.67
N ASN A 30 17.52 9.99 -9.92
CA ASN A 30 17.27 10.92 -11.01
C ASN A 30 15.80 11.36 -11.02
N PRO A 31 15.51 12.60 -11.43
CA PRO A 31 14.15 13.09 -11.51
C PRO A 31 13.36 12.24 -12.50
N ASP A 32 12.13 11.92 -12.13
CA ASP A 32 11.24 11.17 -12.99
C ASP A 32 10.76 12.02 -14.17
N GLY A 33 9.96 11.42 -15.07
CA GLY A 33 9.47 12.14 -16.24
C GLY A 33 8.57 13.33 -15.90
N LEU A 34 7.87 13.28 -14.76
CA LEU A 34 6.99 14.35 -14.32
C LEU A 34 7.82 15.50 -13.74
N GLU A 35 8.78 15.19 -12.88
CA GLU A 35 9.68 16.14 -12.25
C GLU A 35 10.59 16.83 -13.28
N SER A 36 11.22 16.06 -14.18
CA SER A 36 12.11 16.64 -15.20
C SER A 36 11.38 17.55 -16.20
N THR A 37 10.09 17.30 -16.46
CA THR A 37 9.30 18.20 -17.31
C THR A 37 8.83 19.43 -16.53
N ALA A 38 8.47 19.27 -15.26
CA ALA A 38 8.12 20.38 -14.38
C ALA A 38 9.30 21.37 -14.25
N GLU A 39 10.52 20.88 -14.00
CA GLU A 39 11.74 21.72 -13.91
C GLU A 39 12.00 22.53 -15.19
N LYS A 40 11.75 21.93 -16.37
CA LYS A 40 11.97 22.60 -17.67
C LYS A 40 10.92 23.65 -17.99
N LEU A 41 9.66 23.39 -17.63
CA LEU A 41 8.54 24.29 -17.93
C LEU A 41 8.38 25.39 -16.88
N MET A 42 8.82 25.13 -15.65
CA MET A 42 8.72 26.04 -14.51
C MET A 42 10.10 26.14 -13.83
N PRO A 43 11.06 26.87 -14.44
CA PRO A 43 12.43 26.95 -13.93
C PRO A 43 12.56 27.73 -12.61
N ASN A 44 11.52 28.46 -12.18
CA ASN A 44 11.41 29.04 -10.86
C ASN A 44 10.03 28.74 -10.30
N PRO A 45 9.80 27.48 -9.91
CA PRO A 45 8.46 27.07 -9.54
C PRO A 45 8.27 27.55 -8.09
N GLU A 46 7.18 28.26 -7.81
CA GLU A 46 6.77 28.51 -6.42
C GLU A 46 6.22 27.17 -5.87
N THR A 47 7.14 26.23 -5.62
CA THR A 47 6.92 24.78 -5.45
C THR A 47 6.42 24.35 -4.11
N GLU A 48 6.12 25.27 -3.22
CA GLU A 48 5.52 24.91 -1.94
C GLU A 48 4.15 24.26 -2.24
N PRO A 49 3.98 22.95 -1.95
CA PRO A 49 2.74 22.27 -2.24
C PRO A 49 1.63 22.96 -1.45
N VAL A 50 0.51 23.29 -2.11
CA VAL A 50 -0.65 23.92 -1.46
C VAL A 50 -1.11 23.12 -0.24
N LEU A 51 -0.93 21.81 -0.29
CA LEU A 51 -1.08 20.89 0.83
C LEU A 51 0.10 19.94 0.86
N GLU A 52 0.84 19.95 1.96
CA GLU A 52 1.99 19.06 2.15
C GLU A 52 1.53 17.60 2.28
N SER A 53 2.25 16.71 1.60
CA SER A 53 1.98 15.27 1.70
C SER A 53 2.31 14.78 3.12
N PRO A 54 1.51 13.86 3.70
CA PRO A 54 1.85 13.25 4.98
C PRO A 54 3.18 12.50 5.01
N LEU A 55 3.62 11.98 3.85
CA LEU A 55 4.86 11.22 3.65
C LEU A 55 5.50 11.63 2.32
N PRO A 56 6.10 12.82 2.22
CA PRO A 56 6.78 13.26 1.00
C PRO A 56 7.96 12.33 0.71
N ASP A 57 8.10 11.90 -0.54
CA ASP A 57 9.15 10.97 -1.00
C ASP A 57 9.26 9.68 -0.17
N TYR A 58 8.13 9.24 0.43
CA TYR A 58 8.07 8.09 1.34
C TYR A 58 8.94 8.24 2.60
N THR A 59 9.36 9.46 2.92
CA THR A 59 10.13 9.77 4.12
C THR A 59 9.22 9.81 5.34
N LEU A 60 9.72 9.24 6.44
CA LEU A 60 9.02 9.29 7.73
C LEU A 60 9.61 10.45 8.54
N PRO A 61 8.79 11.41 9.02
CA PRO A 61 9.30 12.56 9.78
C PRO A 61 10.18 12.17 10.99
N ALA A 62 9.90 11.02 11.61
CA ALA A 62 10.65 10.50 12.74
C ALA A 62 11.98 9.82 12.37
N LEU A 63 12.16 9.40 11.11
CA LEU A 63 13.32 8.63 10.63
C LEU A 63 14.16 9.36 9.57
N GLY A 64 13.67 10.49 9.06
CA GLY A 64 14.35 11.29 8.04
C GLY A 64 14.44 10.60 6.68
N ASP A 65 15.29 11.16 5.83
CA ASP A 65 15.55 10.66 4.48
C ASP A 65 16.59 9.53 4.53
N SER A 66 16.10 8.31 4.72
CA SER A 66 16.92 7.10 4.71
C SER A 66 16.20 5.95 3.99
N PRO A 67 16.94 5.03 3.33
CA PRO A 67 16.33 3.86 2.70
C PRO A 67 15.51 3.01 3.68
N LEU A 68 15.94 2.95 4.95
CA LEU A 68 15.19 2.25 6.02
C LEU A 68 13.83 2.92 6.29
N GLY A 69 13.77 4.25 6.28
CA GLY A 69 12.52 5.01 6.37
C GLY A 69 11.57 4.66 5.23
N GLY A 70 12.09 4.62 4.00
CA GLY A 70 11.33 4.19 2.81
C GLY A 70 10.81 2.76 2.93
N VAL A 71 11.63 1.81 3.42
CA VAL A 71 11.20 0.41 3.62
C VAL A 71 10.05 0.34 4.63
N ILE A 72 10.19 1.03 5.76
CA ILE A 72 9.16 1.03 6.80
C ILE A 72 7.87 1.67 6.27
N SER A 73 7.98 2.78 5.55
CA SER A 73 6.84 3.46 4.90
C SER A 73 6.10 2.51 3.94
N LEU A 74 6.80 1.83 3.05
CA LEU A 74 6.21 0.91 2.08
C LEU A 74 5.60 -0.34 2.74
N VAL A 75 6.26 -0.92 3.75
CA VAL A 75 5.72 -2.07 4.50
C VAL A 75 4.46 -1.68 5.26
N LEU A 76 4.47 -0.55 5.97
CA LEU A 76 3.30 -0.04 6.68
C LEU A 76 2.15 0.26 5.73
N GLY A 77 2.41 0.95 4.62
CA GLY A 77 1.41 1.23 3.59
C GLY A 77 0.81 -0.04 2.99
N THR A 78 1.65 -1.04 2.70
CA THR A 78 1.19 -2.34 2.15
C THR A 78 0.27 -3.06 3.13
N VAL A 79 0.65 -3.15 4.40
CA VAL A 79 -0.18 -3.79 5.45
C VAL A 79 -1.46 -3.02 5.69
N LEU A 80 -1.41 -1.68 5.71
CA LEU A 80 -2.56 -0.81 5.89
C LEU A 80 -3.58 -1.01 4.76
N VAL A 81 -3.15 -0.92 3.50
CA VAL A 81 -4.04 -1.08 2.34
C VAL A 81 -4.62 -2.49 2.30
N LEU A 82 -3.81 -3.53 2.55
CA LEU A 82 -4.31 -4.89 2.63
C LEU A 82 -5.36 -5.06 3.74
N GLY A 83 -5.09 -4.49 4.92
CA GLY A 83 -6.01 -4.51 6.06
C GLY A 83 -7.33 -3.81 5.76
N VAL A 84 -7.29 -2.62 5.17
CA VAL A 84 -8.48 -1.86 4.76
C VAL A 84 -9.27 -2.64 3.70
N ALA A 85 -8.62 -3.11 2.64
CA ALA A 85 -9.29 -3.86 1.58
C ALA A 85 -9.92 -5.17 2.11
N TYR A 86 -9.20 -5.89 2.96
CA TYR A 86 -9.72 -7.10 3.60
C TYR A 86 -10.88 -6.79 4.55
N GLY A 87 -10.77 -5.73 5.35
CA GLY A 87 -11.80 -5.28 6.28
C GLY A 87 -13.10 -4.88 5.56
N ILE A 88 -12.98 -4.09 4.48
CA ILE A 88 -14.11 -3.74 3.61
C ILE A 88 -14.73 -5.02 3.04
N GLY A 89 -13.93 -5.91 2.44
CA GLY A 89 -14.43 -7.17 1.89
C GLY A 89 -15.06 -8.10 2.94
N ALA A 90 -14.65 -8.01 4.20
CA ALA A 90 -15.26 -8.75 5.30
C ALA A 90 -16.62 -8.17 5.70
N ILE A 91 -16.76 -6.84 5.77
CA ILE A 91 -18.03 -6.15 6.03
C ILE A 91 -19.07 -6.51 4.96
N PHE A 92 -18.69 -6.44 3.69
CA PHE A 92 -19.60 -6.78 2.57
C PHE A 92 -19.89 -8.28 2.42
N LYS A 93 -19.20 -9.16 3.16
CA LYS A 93 -19.50 -10.59 3.16
C LYS A 93 -20.55 -11.00 4.20
N GLY A 94 -20.93 -10.08 5.09
CA GLY A 94 -21.94 -10.29 6.11
C GLY A 94 -23.37 -10.22 5.60
N ASP A 95 -23.73 -11.04 4.60
CA ASP A 95 -25.13 -11.43 4.34
C ASP A 95 -25.29 -12.64 3.39
N ALA A 96 -24.36 -13.60 3.45
CA ALA A 96 -24.47 -14.85 2.67
C ALA A 96 -24.83 -16.03 3.58
N GLY A 97 -26.09 -16.04 4.03
CA GLY A 97 -26.87 -17.26 4.30
C GLY A 97 -26.66 -17.94 5.66
N GLU A 98 -27.25 -17.38 6.72
CA GLU A 98 -27.90 -18.21 7.74
C GLU A 98 -29.32 -18.55 7.24
N GLU A 99 -29.45 -19.50 6.32
CA GLU A 99 -30.75 -20.12 6.02
C GLU A 99 -30.59 -21.64 5.97
N GLY A 100 -31.30 -22.31 6.89
CA GLY A 100 -31.73 -23.71 6.71
C GLY A 100 -31.05 -24.77 7.56
N ASN A 101 -30.99 -24.61 8.89
CA ASN A 101 -30.94 -25.76 9.78
C ASN A 101 -32.01 -25.64 10.87
N GLU A 102 -33.28 -25.74 10.46
CA GLU A 102 -34.37 -26.06 11.38
C GLU A 102 -35.24 -27.17 10.79
N SER A 103 -35.51 -28.16 11.65
CA SER A 103 -36.52 -29.21 11.55
C SER A 103 -36.28 -30.35 10.54
N SER A 104 -35.41 -31.27 10.92
CA SER A 104 -35.73 -32.71 10.77
C SER A 104 -35.62 -33.38 12.14
N GLU A 105 -36.59 -33.08 13.00
CA GLU A 105 -36.95 -33.92 14.14
C GLU A 105 -38.49 -34.08 14.12
N ASP A 106 -38.88 -35.36 14.23
CA ASP A 106 -40.20 -35.98 14.31
C ASP A 106 -40.97 -36.32 13.01
#